data_AF-A0A157QUU8-F1
#
_entry.id   AF-A0A157QUU8-F1
#
_cell.length_a   1.000
_cell.length_b   1.000
_cell.length_c   1.000
_cell.angle_alpha   90.00
_cell.angle_beta   90.00
_cell.angle_gamma   90.00
#
_symmetry.space_group_name_H-M   'P 1'
#
loop_
_entity.id
_entity.type
_entity.pdbx_description
1 polymer ?
#
loop_
_entity_poly.entity_id
_entity_poly.type
_entity_poly.pdbx_seq_one_letter_code
_entity_poly.pdbx_strand_id
1 'polypeptide(L)'
;MNPLPSTTLAVDPAWIDAYGHMNAAHYVGVFDGVGFKLLHEIGVGLDYTETTRCGIYTMNIQVAYLREVLAGDPLMLQLRVLEADDKRLLCLMELWQTRDNYLAATMEQLSLHVDLNTRRATPFPAELAARLAATALAHAQAPLPAGYRRILPLKPPR
;
A
#
# COMPACT_ATOMS: atom_id res chain seq x y z
N MET A 1 -9.43 -17.22 8.16
CA MET A 1 -8.47 -16.13 7.95
C MET A 1 -9.27 -14.92 7.51
N ASN A 2 -9.10 -13.76 8.15
CA ASN A 2 -9.69 -12.54 7.60
C ASN A 2 -8.96 -12.21 6.29
N PRO A 3 -9.69 -11.92 5.20
CA PRO A 3 -9.06 -11.51 3.96
C PRO A 3 -8.33 -10.17 4.16
N LEU A 4 -7.23 -9.99 3.44
CA LEU A 4 -6.54 -8.70 3.38
C LEU A 4 -7.47 -7.64 2.76
N PRO A 5 -7.42 -6.37 3.22
CA PRO A 5 -8.07 -5.25 2.55
C PRO A 5 -7.79 -5.27 1.05
N SER A 6 -8.83 -5.16 0.23
CA SER A 6 -8.69 -5.25 -1.22
C SER A 6 -9.78 -4.51 -1.97
N THR A 7 -9.44 -4.06 -3.19
CA THR A 7 -10.38 -3.41 -4.08
C THR A 7 -10.05 -3.74 -5.53
N THR A 8 -11.06 -3.70 -6.40
CA THR A 8 -10.94 -4.03 -7.81
C THR A 8 -10.93 -2.78 -8.67
N LEU A 9 -10.18 -2.83 -9.76
CA LEU A 9 -10.11 -1.79 -10.78
C LEU A 9 -9.84 -2.43 -12.15
N ALA A 10 -9.86 -1.64 -13.21
CA ALA A 10 -9.43 -2.06 -14.53
C ALA A 10 -8.34 -1.11 -15.05
N VAL A 11 -7.47 -1.62 -15.92
CA VAL A 11 -6.46 -0.78 -16.58
C VAL A 11 -7.14 0.23 -17.50
N ASP A 12 -7.01 1.51 -17.20
CA ASP A 12 -7.50 2.57 -18.09
C ASP A 12 -6.71 2.56 -19.41
N PRO A 13 -7.36 2.58 -20.58
CA PRO A 13 -6.68 2.71 -21.86
C PRO A 13 -5.72 3.91 -21.94
N ALA A 14 -5.98 5.00 -21.20
CA ALA A 14 -5.11 6.16 -21.14
C ALA A 14 -3.78 5.90 -20.40
N TRP A 15 -3.64 4.77 -19.70
CA TRP A 15 -2.41 4.39 -18.99
C TRP A 15 -1.42 3.61 -19.86
N ILE A 16 -1.82 3.24 -21.08
CA ILE A 16 -0.99 2.45 -21.99
C ILE A 16 0.02 3.36 -22.68
N ASP A 17 1.30 2.99 -22.60
CA ASP A 17 2.36 3.70 -23.29
C ASP A 17 2.60 3.18 -24.71
N ALA A 18 3.58 3.78 -25.39
CA ALA A 18 3.93 3.43 -26.76
C ALA A 18 4.41 1.97 -26.95
N TYR A 19 4.69 1.24 -25.87
CA TYR A 19 5.09 -0.17 -25.91
C TYR A 19 3.89 -1.12 -25.83
N GLY A 20 2.68 -0.59 -25.62
CA GLY A 20 1.43 -1.37 -25.67
C GLY A 20 0.98 -1.96 -24.33
N HIS A 21 1.66 -1.62 -23.23
CA HIS A 21 1.29 -2.02 -21.87
C HIS A 21 1.22 -0.82 -20.93
N MET A 22 0.69 -1.04 -19.73
CA MET A 22 0.57 0.01 -18.72
C MET A 22 1.94 0.62 -18.39
N ASN A 23 2.02 1.96 -18.41
CA ASN A 23 3.25 2.66 -18.08
C ASN A 23 3.63 2.45 -16.61
N ALA A 24 4.93 2.32 -16.34
CA ALA A 24 5.48 2.10 -15.01
C ALA A 24 5.00 3.12 -13.95
N ALA A 25 4.83 4.39 -14.33
CA ALA A 25 4.36 5.42 -13.41
C ALA A 25 2.90 5.23 -12.99
N HIS A 26 2.04 4.69 -13.86
CA HIS A 26 0.65 4.44 -13.54
C HIS A 26 0.48 3.35 -12.50
N TYR A 27 1.40 2.36 -12.42
CA TYR A 27 1.36 1.37 -11.33
C TYR A 27 1.52 2.07 -9.98
N VAL A 28 2.48 2.98 -9.86
CA VAL A 28 2.70 3.77 -8.63
C VAL A 28 1.47 4.64 -8.32
N GLY A 29 0.88 5.28 -9.34
CA GLY A 29 -0.35 6.04 -9.18
C GLY A 29 -1.53 5.21 -8.67
N VAL A 30 -1.68 3.97 -9.16
CA VAL A 30 -2.67 3.01 -8.64
C VAL A 30 -2.36 2.66 -7.19
N PHE A 31 -1.12 2.28 -6.88
CA PHE A 31 -0.74 1.92 -5.52
C PHE A 31 -0.96 3.07 -4.53
N ASP A 32 -0.53 4.29 -4.86
CA ASP A 32 -0.66 5.45 -3.98
C ASP A 32 -2.14 5.89 -3.86
N GLY A 33 -2.80 6.14 -4.99
CA GLY A 33 -4.16 6.69 -5.00
C GLY A 33 -5.24 5.69 -4.56
N VAL A 34 -5.18 4.44 -5.05
CA VAL A 34 -6.16 3.40 -4.70
C VAL A 34 -5.77 2.74 -3.36
N GLY A 35 -4.47 2.50 -3.13
CA GLY A 35 -4.01 1.95 -1.86
C GLY A 35 -4.27 2.88 -0.68
N PHE A 36 -4.23 4.21 -0.85
CA PHE A 36 -4.66 5.14 0.20
C PHE A 36 -6.12 4.93 0.63
N LYS A 37 -7.01 4.55 -0.29
CA LYS A 37 -8.40 4.23 0.05
C LYS A 37 -8.49 2.97 0.92
N LEU A 38 -7.66 1.96 0.64
CA LEU A 38 -7.59 0.74 1.45
C LEU A 38 -7.03 1.00 2.86
N LEU A 39 -6.22 2.04 3.05
CA LEU A 39 -5.72 2.40 4.38
C LEU A 39 -6.85 2.88 5.32
N HIS A 40 -7.99 3.31 4.78
CA HIS A 40 -9.19 3.60 5.58
C HIS A 40 -9.62 2.41 6.43
N GLU A 41 -9.58 1.19 5.87
CA GLU A 41 -9.98 -0.04 6.56
C GLU A 41 -9.12 -0.35 7.80
N ILE A 42 -7.89 0.15 7.84
CA ILE A 42 -6.96 -0.03 8.96
C ILE A 42 -6.88 1.19 9.88
N GLY A 43 -7.73 2.21 9.66
CA GLY A 43 -7.82 3.42 10.49
C GLY A 43 -6.90 4.56 10.07
N VAL A 44 -6.30 4.51 8.87
CA VAL A 44 -5.42 5.55 8.32
C VAL A 44 -5.98 6.05 6.98
N GLY A 45 -7.22 6.53 7.00
CA GLY A 45 -7.92 7.02 5.80
C GLY A 45 -8.23 8.51 5.84
N LEU A 46 -8.99 8.98 4.85
CA LEU A 46 -9.40 10.37 4.74
C LEU A 46 -10.14 10.85 6.00
N ASP A 47 -11.08 10.07 6.53
CA ASP A 47 -11.83 10.40 7.75
C ASP A 47 -10.91 10.64 8.96
N TYR A 48 -9.86 9.81 9.11
CA TYR A 48 -8.84 10.00 10.14
C TYR A 48 -8.12 11.33 9.97
N THR A 49 -7.77 11.67 8.73
CA THR A 49 -7.06 12.91 8.40
C THR A 49 -7.91 14.16 8.58
N GLU A 50 -9.18 14.12 8.22
CA GLU A 50 -10.10 15.23 8.41
C GLU A 50 -10.38 15.51 9.88
N THR A 51 -10.57 14.46 10.68
CA THR A 51 -10.91 14.56 12.10
C THR A 51 -9.73 14.93 12.99
N THR A 52 -8.55 14.38 12.74
CA THR A 52 -7.38 14.54 13.63
C THR A 52 -6.36 15.55 13.13
N ARG A 53 -6.50 16.00 11.87
CA ARG A 53 -5.46 16.76 11.15
C ARG A 53 -4.11 16.03 11.10
N CYS A 54 -4.12 14.71 11.23
CA CYS A 54 -2.93 13.86 11.08
C CYS A 54 -3.05 12.95 9.86
N GLY A 55 -1.93 12.53 9.29
CA GLY A 55 -1.93 11.65 8.13
C GLY A 55 -0.61 10.91 8.00
N ILE A 56 -0.40 10.30 6.85
CA ILE A 56 0.86 9.65 6.54
C ILE A 56 1.51 10.27 5.31
N TYR A 57 2.82 10.46 5.37
CA TYR A 57 3.65 10.82 4.22
C TYR A 57 4.46 9.62 3.77
N THR A 58 4.48 9.37 2.47
CA THR A 58 5.36 8.36 1.88
C THR A 58 6.81 8.82 1.97
N MET A 59 7.65 7.99 2.60
CA MET A 59 9.09 8.23 2.76
C MET A 59 9.89 7.49 1.70
N ASN A 60 9.59 6.21 1.50
CA ASN A 60 10.26 5.38 0.53
C ASN A 60 9.25 4.41 -0.09
N ILE A 61 9.43 4.13 -1.37
CA ILE A 61 8.75 3.06 -2.06
C ILE A 61 9.78 2.15 -2.73
N GLN A 62 9.48 0.86 -2.79
CA GLN A 62 10.17 -0.09 -3.64
C GLN A 62 9.13 -0.80 -4.49
N VAL A 63 9.28 -0.71 -5.81
CA VAL A 63 8.34 -1.28 -6.78
C VAL A 63 9.01 -2.43 -7.52
N ALA A 64 8.33 -3.56 -7.61
CA ALA A 64 8.71 -4.66 -8.49
C ALA A 64 7.63 -4.87 -9.56
N TYR A 65 8.02 -4.76 -10.82
CA TYR A 65 7.18 -5.05 -11.99
C TYR A 65 7.46 -6.48 -12.44
N LEU A 66 6.48 -7.36 -12.30
CA LEU A 66 6.65 -8.80 -12.51
C LEU A 66 6.08 -9.26 -13.84
N ARG A 67 4.92 -8.71 -14.22
CA ARG A 67 4.26 -9.02 -15.48
C ARG A 67 3.43 -7.82 -15.95
N GLU A 68 3.52 -7.54 -17.24
CA GLU A 68 2.78 -6.47 -17.89
C GLU A 68 1.26 -6.69 -17.80
N VAL A 69 0.50 -5.60 -17.78
CA VAL A 69 -0.96 -5.59 -17.93
C VAL A 69 -1.36 -4.67 -19.07
N LEU A 70 -2.48 -4.99 -19.71
CA LEU A 70 -2.97 -4.36 -20.93
C LEU A 70 -4.28 -3.60 -20.67
N ALA A 71 -4.67 -2.74 -21.60
CA ALA A 71 -5.92 -1.97 -21.50
C ALA A 71 -7.11 -2.88 -21.18
N GLY A 72 -7.91 -2.48 -20.19
CA GLY A 72 -9.09 -3.22 -19.75
C GLY A 72 -8.81 -4.49 -18.95
N ASP A 73 -7.55 -4.84 -18.65
CA ASP A 73 -7.27 -5.96 -17.75
C ASP A 73 -7.97 -5.75 -16.40
N PRO A 74 -8.68 -6.76 -15.88
CA PRO A 74 -9.29 -6.68 -14.56
C PRO A 74 -8.21 -6.89 -13.50
N LEU A 75 -8.16 -5.98 -12.54
CA LEU A 75 -7.16 -5.92 -11.49
C LEU A 75 -7.81 -6.01 -10.11
N MET A 76 -7.04 -6.56 -9.16
CA MET A 76 -7.31 -6.49 -7.73
C MET A 76 -6.07 -5.95 -7.03
N LEU A 77 -6.21 -4.83 -6.34
CA LEU A 77 -5.20 -4.31 -5.43
C LEU A 77 -5.48 -4.83 -4.02
N GLN A 78 -4.48 -5.44 -3.39
CA GLN A 78 -4.53 -5.85 -1.99
C GLN A 78 -3.53 -5.05 -1.18
N LEU A 79 -3.87 -4.74 0.07
CA LEU A 79 -3.00 -4.04 1.00
C LEU A 79 -2.69 -4.92 2.21
N ARG A 80 -1.42 -4.96 2.57
CA ARG A 80 -0.90 -5.69 3.71
C ARG A 80 -0.05 -4.76 4.58
N VAL A 81 -0.52 -4.47 5.79
CA VAL A 81 0.37 -3.98 6.87
C VAL A 81 1.40 -5.04 7.20
N LEU A 82 2.68 -4.72 7.00
CA LEU A 82 3.81 -5.60 7.34
C LEU A 82 4.30 -5.35 8.76
N GLU A 83 4.45 -4.08 9.13
CA GLU A 83 4.99 -3.67 10.42
C GLU A 83 4.61 -2.20 10.70
N ALA A 84 4.53 -1.83 11.97
CA ALA A 84 4.41 -0.44 12.40
C ALA A 84 5.24 -0.20 13.67
N ASP A 85 5.80 1.00 13.83
CA ASP A 85 6.41 1.47 15.08
C ASP A 85 5.59 2.64 15.66
N ASP A 86 6.19 3.45 16.53
CA ASP A 86 5.52 4.59 17.17
C ASP A 86 4.97 5.61 16.16
N LYS A 87 5.57 5.71 14.97
CA LYS A 87 5.19 6.73 13.97
C LYS A 87 5.40 6.32 12.51
N ARG A 88 5.84 5.10 12.23
CA ARG A 88 6.08 4.60 10.88
C ARG A 88 5.19 3.41 10.60
N LEU A 89 4.76 3.32 9.35
CA LEU A 89 3.94 2.23 8.83
C LEU A 89 4.63 1.67 7.61
N LEU A 90 4.88 0.36 7.59
CA LEU A 90 5.35 -0.34 6.40
C LEU A 90 4.21 -1.20 5.85
N CYS A 91 3.83 -0.93 4.62
CA CYS A 91 2.83 -1.70 3.87
C CYS A 91 3.45 -2.38 2.66
N LEU A 92 2.90 -3.53 2.28
CA LEU A 92 3.05 -4.15 0.99
C LEU A 92 1.72 -4.05 0.25
N MET A 93 1.77 -3.58 -0.98
CA MET A 93 0.65 -3.60 -1.91
C MET A 93 0.91 -4.60 -3.02
N GLU A 94 -0.10 -5.40 -3.35
CA GLU A 94 -0.03 -6.49 -4.32
C GLU A 94 -1.08 -6.22 -5.41
N LEU A 95 -0.63 -6.03 -6.65
CA LEU A 95 -1.52 -5.79 -7.79
C LEU A 95 -1.65 -7.07 -8.62
N TRP A 96 -2.82 -7.70 -8.54
CA TRP A 96 -3.13 -8.94 -9.23
C TRP A 96 -3.94 -8.67 -10.49
N GLN A 97 -3.59 -9.28 -11.60
CA GLN A 97 -4.50 -9.44 -12.74
C GLN A 97 -5.36 -10.68 -12.47
N THR A 98 -6.67 -10.49 -12.46
CA THR A 98 -7.61 -11.48 -11.88
C THR A 98 -8.18 -12.47 -12.88
N ARG A 99 -8.12 -12.16 -14.18
CA ARG A 99 -8.62 -13.06 -15.23
C ARG A 99 -7.73 -14.28 -15.41
N ASP A 100 -6.42 -14.07 -15.47
CA ASP A 100 -5.40 -15.12 -15.62
C ASP A 100 -4.68 -15.43 -14.29
N ASN A 101 -5.11 -14.77 -13.22
CA ASN A 101 -4.69 -14.99 -11.84
C ASN A 101 -3.16 -14.95 -11.63
N TYR A 102 -2.55 -13.81 -11.94
CA TYR A 102 -1.13 -13.58 -11.70
C TYR A 102 -0.86 -12.26 -10.99
N LEU A 103 0.24 -12.21 -10.25
CA LEU A 103 0.74 -10.99 -9.63
C LEU A 103 1.47 -10.16 -10.69
N ALA A 104 0.93 -9.00 -11.01
CA ALA A 104 1.49 -8.09 -12.00
C ALA A 104 2.61 -7.23 -11.42
N ALA A 105 2.41 -6.69 -10.22
CA ALA A 105 3.39 -5.84 -9.55
C ALA A 105 3.20 -5.83 -8.04
N THR A 106 4.24 -5.40 -7.33
CA THR A 106 4.19 -5.09 -5.91
C THR A 106 4.79 -3.72 -5.61
N MET A 107 4.31 -3.08 -4.56
CA MET A 107 4.93 -1.89 -3.99
C MET A 107 5.04 -2.01 -2.47
N GLU A 108 6.26 -2.06 -1.95
CA GLU A 108 6.50 -1.73 -0.55
C GLU A 108 6.46 -0.23 -0.36
N GLN A 109 5.80 0.23 0.70
CA GLN A 109 5.71 1.63 1.04
C GLN A 109 6.00 1.82 2.52
N LEU A 110 7.08 2.54 2.81
CA LEU A 110 7.37 3.08 4.14
C LEU A 110 6.75 4.46 4.25
N SER A 111 5.87 4.64 5.21
CA SER A 111 5.20 5.90 5.49
C SER A 111 5.48 6.40 6.91
N LEU A 112 5.41 7.72 7.10
CA LEU A 112 5.64 8.42 8.36
C LEU A 112 4.37 9.16 8.76
N HIS A 113 3.96 8.98 10.01
CA HIS A 113 2.84 9.69 10.62
C HIS A 113 3.19 11.14 10.89
N VAL A 114 2.34 12.05 10.43
CA VAL A 114 2.59 13.50 10.45
C VAL A 114 1.37 14.26 10.94
N ASP A 115 1.61 15.30 11.73
CA ASP A 115 0.63 16.34 12.04
C ASP A 115 0.65 17.38 10.90
N LEU A 116 -0.51 17.59 10.26
CA LEU A 116 -0.63 18.48 9.10
C LEU A 116 -0.67 19.96 9.47
N ASN A 117 -0.91 20.30 10.73
CA ASN A 117 -0.82 21.67 11.22
C ASN A 117 0.65 22.08 11.39
N THR A 118 1.47 21.19 11.95
CA THR A 118 2.90 21.47 12.22
C THR A 118 3.83 20.98 11.11
N ARG A 119 3.35 20.11 10.22
CA ARG A 119 4.13 19.39 9.18
C ARG A 119 5.31 18.62 9.75
N ARG A 120 5.15 18.08 10.96
CA ARG A 120 6.19 17.32 11.66
C ARG A 120 5.73 15.91 11.96
N ALA A 121 6.70 15.01 12.05
CA ALA A 121 6.46 13.65 12.49
C ALA A 121 5.93 13.65 13.93
N THR A 122 4.88 12.88 14.18
CA THR A 122 4.28 12.71 15.51
C THR A 122 3.93 11.25 15.74
N PRO A 123 3.97 10.71 16.97
CA PRO A 123 3.52 9.35 17.23
C PRO A 123 2.07 9.13 16.80
N PHE A 124 1.75 7.90 16.40
CA PHE A 124 0.36 7.47 16.24
C PHE A 124 -0.36 7.59 17.60
N PRO A 125 -1.65 7.99 17.61
CA PRO A 125 -2.49 7.85 18.80
C PRO A 125 -2.48 6.41 19.32
N ALA A 126 -2.51 6.22 20.64
CA ALA A 126 -2.35 4.90 21.26
C ALA A 126 -3.32 3.82 20.72
N GLU A 127 -4.59 4.20 20.49
CA GLU A 127 -5.59 3.29 19.92
C GLU A 127 -5.26 2.89 18.48
N LEU A 128 -4.77 3.83 17.67
CA LEU A 128 -4.36 3.56 16.29
C LEU A 128 -3.09 2.71 16.27
N ALA A 129 -2.10 2.99 17.11
CA ALA A 129 -0.90 2.18 17.24
C ALA A 129 -1.22 0.73 17.61
N ALA A 130 -2.12 0.52 18.59
CA ALA A 130 -2.57 -0.81 18.98
C ALA A 130 -3.30 -1.54 17.84
N ARG A 131 -4.15 -0.81 17.10
CA ARG A 131 -4.85 -1.35 15.92
C ARG A 131 -3.87 -1.78 14.84
N LEU A 132 -2.90 -0.93 14.47
CA LEU A 132 -1.91 -1.23 13.44
C LEU A 132 -1.06 -2.46 13.81
N ALA A 133 -0.66 -2.60 15.08
CA ALA A 133 0.05 -3.78 15.56
C ALA A 133 -0.79 -5.06 15.46
N ALA A 134 -2.07 -5.00 15.86
CA ALA A 134 -2.99 -6.13 15.73
C ALA A 134 -3.24 -6.51 14.26
N THR A 135 -3.40 -5.51 13.38
CA THR A 135 -3.56 -5.71 11.94
C THR A 135 -2.33 -6.37 11.32
N ALA A 136 -1.12 -5.94 11.68
CA ALA A 136 0.12 -6.58 11.20
C ALA A 136 0.18 -8.07 11.57
N LEU A 137 -0.17 -8.42 12.82
CA LEU A 137 -0.21 -9.81 13.28
C LEU A 137 -1.26 -10.64 12.54
N ALA A 138 -2.45 -10.06 12.28
CA ALA A 138 -3.50 -10.72 11.53
C ALA A 138 -3.10 -10.94 10.07
N HIS A 139 -2.51 -9.93 9.44
CA HIS A 139 -2.05 -9.99 8.06
C HIS A 139 -0.87 -10.94 7.85
N ALA A 140 -0.02 -11.13 8.86
CA ALA A 140 1.07 -12.10 8.83
C ALA A 140 0.59 -13.56 8.68
N GLN A 141 -0.69 -13.84 8.95
CA GLN A 141 -1.28 -15.18 8.75
C GLN A 141 -1.55 -15.50 7.26
N ALA A 142 -1.68 -14.47 6.41
CA ALA A 142 -1.79 -14.68 4.97
C ALA A 142 -0.39 -14.89 4.36
N PRO A 143 -0.20 -15.85 3.44
CA PRO A 143 1.09 -16.08 2.83
C PRO A 143 1.58 -14.84 2.07
N LEU A 144 2.88 -14.58 2.12
CA LEU A 144 3.51 -13.57 1.26
C LEU A 144 3.57 -14.08 -0.19
N PRO A 145 3.60 -13.18 -1.18
CA PRO A 145 3.79 -13.57 -2.57
C PRO A 145 5.05 -14.40 -2.80
N ALA A 146 4.98 -15.34 -3.74
CA ALA A 146 6.14 -16.14 -4.13
C ALA A 146 7.29 -15.24 -4.58
N GLY A 147 8.50 -15.47 -4.06
CA GLY A 147 9.70 -14.70 -4.40
C GLY A 147 9.81 -13.33 -3.71
N TYR A 148 8.76 -12.85 -3.02
CA TYR A 148 8.84 -11.59 -2.28
C TYR A 148 9.89 -11.65 -1.17
N ARG A 149 10.67 -10.58 -1.06
CA ARG A 149 11.65 -10.34 -0.01
C ARG A 149 11.50 -8.91 0.44
N ARG A 150 11.47 -8.71 1.75
CA ARG A 150 11.39 -7.38 2.33
C ARG A 150 12.63 -6.56 1.98
N ILE A 151 12.45 -5.36 1.41
CA ILE A 151 13.56 -4.47 1.04
C ILE A 151 13.65 -3.27 1.97
N LEU A 152 12.52 -2.60 2.24
CA LEU A 152 12.50 -1.39 3.05
C LEU A 152 12.57 -1.74 4.54
N PRO A 153 13.56 -1.21 5.27
CA PRO A 153 13.59 -1.36 6.71
C PRO A 153 12.59 -0.38 7.35
N LEU A 154 11.94 -0.78 8.44
CA LEU A 154 11.03 0.14 9.15
C LEU A 154 11.80 1.32 9.76
N LYS A 155 13.00 1.06 10.30
CA LYS A 155 13.91 2.07 10.81
C LYS A 155 15.06 2.25 9.82
N PRO A 156 15.43 3.48 9.44
CA PRO A 156 16.62 3.69 8.62
C PRO A 156 17.86 3.13 9.35
N PRO A 157 18.86 2.61 8.61
CA PRO A 157 20.12 2.20 9.20
C PRO A 157 20.75 3.38 9.95
N ARG A 158 21.30 3.10 11.14
CA ARG A 158 22.04 4.07 11.96
C ARG A 158 23.38 4.43 11.32
#